data_AF-A0A8J7Q103-F1
#
_entry.id   AF-A0A8J7Q103-F1
#
_cell.length_a   1.000
_cell.length_b   1.000
_cell.length_c   1.000
_cell.angle_alpha   90.00
_cell.angle_beta   90.00
_cell.angle_gamma   90.00
#
_symmetry.space_group_name_H-M   'P 1'
#
loop_
_entity.id
_entity.type
_entity.pdbx_description
1 polymer ?
#
loop_
_entity_poly.entity_id
_entity_poly.type
_entity_poly.pdbx_seq_one_letter_code
_entity_poly.pdbx_strand_id
1 'polypeptide(L)'
;MTDPDFPAAHSMDTSWYVVDPAGHVALFETGENGPAPVGAEYEIYLSDLFRRRHPDAPDFDHPPSEAMAEEFGFFLYGYGDSFDPIDVYARRVVPPNPVHVDQLPPDIRDGCKKYRMPIAFAAAERVQPIDFFKCACWYEEGRDAYLAADGVTVRPVRGHEDRFTDFVLCFREESPDEAAKYRFEGIDDGP
;
A
#
# COMPACT_ATOMS: atom_id res chain seq x y z
N MET A 1 41.11 -11.47 7.71
CA MET A 1 40.01 -10.65 8.28
C MET A 1 39.01 -10.52 7.17
N THR A 2 38.03 -11.41 7.20
CA THR A 2 36.89 -11.43 6.29
C THR A 2 36.08 -10.17 6.53
N ASP A 3 35.82 -9.43 5.45
CA ASP A 3 34.82 -8.38 5.40
C ASP A 3 33.55 -8.89 6.09
N PRO A 4 32.90 -8.13 7.00
CA PRO A 4 31.57 -8.51 7.43
C PRO A 4 30.68 -8.51 6.18
N ASP A 5 30.28 -9.71 5.77
CA ASP A 5 29.10 -9.95 4.95
C ASP A 5 27.97 -9.13 5.58
N PHE A 6 27.68 -7.96 5.01
CA PHE A 6 26.45 -7.25 5.31
C PHE A 6 25.35 -8.19 4.82
N PRO A 7 24.46 -8.69 5.69
CA PRO A 7 23.37 -9.53 5.21
C PRO A 7 22.60 -8.70 4.19
N ALA A 8 22.28 -9.35 3.07
CA ALA A 8 21.59 -8.80 1.92
C ALA A 8 20.51 -7.79 2.32
N ALA A 9 20.33 -6.77 1.50
CA ALA A 9 19.14 -5.91 1.52
C ALA A 9 17.90 -6.80 1.48
N HIS A 10 17.39 -7.18 2.65
CA HIS A 10 16.18 -7.95 2.79
C HIS A 10 15.05 -6.98 2.41
N SER A 11 14.40 -7.30 1.28
CA SER A 11 13.25 -6.60 0.71
C SER A 11 12.36 -6.03 1.83
N MET A 12 12.30 -4.70 1.90
CA MET A 12 11.46 -3.95 2.83
C MET A 12 9.98 -3.97 2.40
N ASP A 13 9.67 -4.71 1.32
CA ASP A 13 8.36 -4.81 0.73
C ASP A 13 7.44 -5.54 1.70
N THR A 14 6.40 -4.84 2.13
CA THR A 14 5.38 -5.37 3.03
C THR A 14 4.09 -5.50 2.25
N SER A 15 3.54 -6.70 2.22
CA SER A 15 2.22 -6.92 1.64
C SER A 15 1.20 -7.34 2.69
N TRP A 16 -0.02 -6.84 2.53
CA TRP A 16 -1.11 -7.06 3.48
C TRP A 16 -2.48 -7.13 2.78
N TYR A 17 -3.51 -7.56 3.52
CA TYR A 17 -4.85 -7.79 2.96
C TYR A 17 -5.94 -6.97 3.63
N VAL A 18 -6.97 -6.69 2.85
CA VAL A 18 -8.15 -5.99 3.32
C VAL A 18 -9.39 -6.42 2.54
N VAL A 19 -10.54 -6.31 3.20
CA VAL A 19 -11.84 -6.70 2.64
C VAL A 19 -12.69 -5.46 2.32
N ASP A 20 -13.37 -5.48 1.18
CA ASP A 20 -14.36 -4.45 0.79
C ASP A 20 -15.76 -4.72 1.40
N PRO A 21 -16.74 -3.81 1.25
CA PRO A 21 -18.08 -4.02 1.79
C PRO A 21 -18.84 -5.20 1.19
N ALA A 22 -18.47 -5.64 -0.03
CA ALA A 22 -19.04 -6.79 -0.70
C ALA A 22 -18.36 -8.11 -0.32
N GLY A 23 -17.31 -8.06 0.50
CA GLY A 23 -16.54 -9.21 0.95
C GLY A 23 -15.43 -9.64 0.00
N HIS A 24 -15.11 -8.86 -1.05
CA HIS A 24 -13.95 -9.14 -1.89
C HIS A 24 -12.66 -8.75 -1.19
N VAL A 25 -11.58 -9.41 -1.57
CA VAL A 25 -10.25 -9.25 -0.95
C VAL A 25 -9.31 -8.52 -1.90
N ALA A 26 -8.54 -7.59 -1.35
CA ALA A 26 -7.42 -6.96 -2.02
C ALA A 26 -6.10 -7.27 -1.29
N LEU A 27 -5.04 -7.47 -2.08
CA LEU A 27 -3.64 -7.47 -1.66
C LEU A 27 -3.05 -6.08 -1.95
N PHE A 28 -2.31 -5.54 -0.98
CA PHE A 28 -1.63 -4.27 -1.08
C PHE A 28 -0.13 -4.49 -0.95
N GLU A 29 0.63 -4.15 -1.98
CA GLU A 29 2.10 -4.12 -1.95
C GLU A 29 2.58 -2.72 -1.60
N THR A 30 3.24 -2.57 -0.46
CA THR A 30 3.72 -1.25 -0.03
C THR A 30 4.92 -0.78 -0.84
N GLY A 31 5.67 -1.68 -1.47
CA GLY A 31 7.06 -1.36 -1.81
C GLY A 31 7.83 -0.94 -0.55
N GLU A 32 8.86 -0.11 -0.71
CA GLU A 32 9.58 0.49 0.42
C GLU A 32 8.80 1.63 1.11
N ASN A 33 7.87 2.28 0.40
CA ASN A 33 7.35 3.60 0.79
C ASN A 33 5.86 3.62 1.16
N GLY A 34 5.12 2.57 0.85
CA GLY A 34 3.67 2.54 0.99
C GLY A 34 3.22 2.48 2.45
N PRO A 35 2.23 3.31 2.87
CA PRO A 35 1.68 3.22 4.21
C PRO A 35 0.83 1.95 4.40
N ALA A 36 1.17 1.15 5.42
CA ALA A 36 0.40 -0.02 5.83
C ALA A 36 -0.24 0.20 7.21
N PRO A 37 -1.44 -0.36 7.49
CA PRO A 37 -2.03 -0.28 8.81
C PRO A 37 -1.11 -0.84 9.91
N VAL A 38 -1.06 -0.16 11.05
CA VAL A 38 -0.32 -0.67 12.21
C VAL A 38 -0.91 -2.01 12.63
N GLY A 39 -0.05 -3.03 12.75
CA GLY A 39 -0.43 -4.39 13.11
C GLY A 39 -0.94 -5.24 11.94
N ALA A 40 -0.83 -4.76 10.70
CA ALA A 40 -1.12 -5.58 9.53
C ALA A 40 -0.22 -6.83 9.52
N GLU A 41 -0.84 -7.99 9.26
CA GLU A 41 -0.10 -9.24 9.15
C GLU A 41 0.40 -9.42 7.73
N TYR A 42 1.64 -9.91 7.63
CA TYR A 42 2.32 -10.19 6.38
C TYR A 42 1.69 -11.35 5.61
N GLU A 43 1.87 -11.33 4.29
CA GLU A 43 1.43 -12.34 3.33
C GLU A 43 2.03 -13.75 3.43
N ILE A 44 2.71 -14.04 4.53
CA ILE A 44 3.45 -15.29 4.73
C ILE A 44 2.57 -16.51 4.45
N TYR A 45 1.30 -16.48 4.88
CA TYR A 45 0.36 -17.58 4.67
C TYR A 45 -0.05 -17.79 3.21
N LEU A 46 -0.19 -16.72 2.43
CA LEU A 46 -0.59 -16.81 1.02
C LEU A 46 0.59 -17.18 0.13
N SER A 47 1.78 -16.67 0.44
CA SER A 47 3.02 -17.12 -0.18
C SER A 47 3.22 -18.63 0.00
N ASP A 48 3.00 -19.14 1.21
CA ASP A 48 3.08 -20.57 1.50
C ASP A 48 1.99 -21.38 0.79
N LEU A 49 0.73 -20.90 0.79
CA LEU A 49 -0.34 -21.54 0.03
C LEU A 49 -0.02 -21.63 -1.47
N PHE A 50 0.52 -20.57 -2.05
CA PHE A 50 0.95 -20.53 -3.45
C PHE A 50 2.05 -21.55 -3.72
N ARG A 51 3.12 -21.58 -2.91
CA ARG A 51 4.21 -22.56 -3.05
C ARG A 51 3.73 -24.00 -2.96
N ARG A 52 2.80 -24.31 -2.05
CA ARG A 52 2.21 -25.66 -1.94
C ARG A 52 1.43 -26.07 -3.19
N ARG A 53 0.82 -25.12 -3.92
CA ARG A 53 0.10 -25.37 -5.17
C ARG A 53 1.01 -25.42 -6.39
N HIS A 54 2.17 -24.78 -6.31
CA HIS A 54 3.18 -24.75 -7.37
C HIS A 54 4.52 -25.30 -6.88
N PRO A 55 4.61 -26.59 -6.55
CA PRO A 55 5.85 -27.18 -6.05
C PRO A 55 6.99 -27.17 -7.07
N ASP A 56 6.65 -27.03 -8.36
CA ASP A 56 7.59 -26.99 -9.48
C ASP A 56 7.95 -25.55 -9.93
N ALA A 57 7.38 -24.51 -9.30
CA ALA A 57 7.73 -23.13 -9.63
C ALA A 57 9.19 -22.84 -9.25
N PRO A 58 9.85 -21.91 -9.95
CA PRO A 58 11.16 -21.43 -9.53
C PRO A 58 11.10 -20.95 -8.08
N ASP A 59 12.15 -21.26 -7.32
CA ASP A 59 12.26 -20.79 -5.93
C ASP A 59 12.51 -19.29 -5.93
N PHE A 60 11.43 -18.53 -5.72
CA PHE A 60 11.47 -17.09 -5.49
C PHE A 60 11.38 -16.82 -3.98
N ASP A 61 12.17 -15.87 -3.49
CA ASP A 61 12.10 -15.37 -2.10
C ASP A 61 10.65 -14.96 -1.75
N HIS A 62 9.95 -14.36 -2.73
CA HIS A 62 8.50 -14.14 -2.70
C HIS A 62 7.87 -14.46 -4.07
N PRO A 63 6.77 -15.24 -4.13
CA PRO A 63 6.04 -15.43 -5.38
C PRO A 63 5.52 -14.10 -5.92
N PRO A 64 5.41 -13.91 -7.26
CA PRO A 64 4.94 -12.64 -7.83
C PRO A 64 3.51 -12.34 -7.38
N SER A 65 3.28 -11.15 -6.83
CA SER A 65 1.99 -10.74 -6.29
C SER A 65 0.88 -10.70 -7.34
N GLU A 66 1.19 -10.35 -8.59
CA GLU A 66 0.23 -10.43 -9.69
C GLU A 66 -0.26 -11.85 -9.91
N ALA A 67 0.65 -12.82 -9.96
CA ALA A 67 0.31 -14.22 -10.16
C ALA A 67 -0.52 -14.78 -8.99
N MET A 68 -0.17 -14.41 -7.76
CA MET A 68 -0.97 -14.75 -6.58
C MET A 68 -2.37 -14.11 -6.65
N ALA A 69 -2.44 -12.81 -6.93
CA ALA A 69 -3.71 -12.09 -6.99
C ALA A 69 -4.64 -12.68 -8.07
N GLU A 70 -4.11 -12.98 -9.25
CA GLU A 70 -4.86 -13.63 -10.33
C GLU A 70 -5.38 -15.02 -9.94
N GLU A 71 -4.52 -15.87 -9.36
CA GLU A 71 -4.91 -17.23 -8.98
C GLU A 71 -5.96 -17.25 -7.88
N PHE A 72 -5.77 -16.43 -6.84
CA PHE A 72 -6.67 -16.41 -5.70
C PHE A 72 -7.92 -15.56 -5.95
N GLY A 73 -7.95 -14.79 -7.03
CA GLY A 73 -9.07 -13.89 -7.33
C GLY A 73 -9.07 -12.63 -6.47
N PHE A 74 -7.90 -12.12 -6.09
CA PHE A 74 -7.73 -10.88 -5.35
C PHE A 74 -7.54 -9.69 -6.28
N PHE A 75 -7.99 -8.52 -5.84
CA PHE A 75 -7.51 -7.26 -6.38
C PHE A 75 -6.06 -7.05 -5.93
N LEU A 76 -5.22 -6.47 -6.78
CA LEU A 76 -3.87 -6.06 -6.37
C LEU A 76 -3.76 -4.55 -6.46
N TYR A 77 -3.24 -3.95 -5.40
CA TYR A 77 -2.83 -2.55 -5.37
C TYR A 77 -1.35 -2.47 -5.05
N GLY A 78 -0.60 -1.69 -5.81
CA GLY A 78 0.79 -1.39 -5.51
C GLY A 78 0.98 0.09 -5.26
N TYR A 79 1.80 0.42 -4.27
CA TYR A 79 2.29 1.79 -4.09
C TYR A 79 3.31 2.09 -5.20
N GLY A 80 3.31 3.31 -5.73
CA GLY A 80 4.19 3.66 -6.83
C GLY A 80 5.67 3.42 -6.51
N ASP A 81 6.43 3.02 -7.54
CA ASP A 81 7.87 2.72 -7.45
C ASP A 81 8.73 4.00 -7.49
N SER A 82 8.13 5.16 -7.25
CA SER A 82 8.83 6.43 -7.26
C SER A 82 9.58 6.64 -5.93
N PHE A 83 10.72 7.33 -5.99
CA PHE A 83 11.38 7.86 -4.79
C PHE A 83 10.59 9.05 -4.19
N ASP A 84 9.45 9.42 -4.78
CA ASP A 84 8.60 10.48 -4.28
C ASP A 84 7.88 9.99 -3.01
N PRO A 85 8.03 10.68 -1.86
CA PRO A 85 7.39 10.27 -0.62
C PRO A 85 5.85 10.32 -0.68
N ILE A 86 5.26 10.91 -1.72
CA ILE A 86 3.85 11.29 -1.80
C ILE A 86 3.09 10.59 -2.95
N ASP A 87 3.30 9.29 -3.17
CA ASP A 87 2.54 8.51 -4.16
C ASP A 87 1.21 7.93 -3.61
N VAL A 88 0.46 7.20 -4.45
CA VAL A 88 -0.79 6.52 -4.13
C VAL A 88 -0.73 5.03 -4.44
N TYR A 89 -1.57 4.23 -3.78
CA TYR A 89 -1.79 2.86 -4.23
C TYR A 89 -2.66 2.86 -5.49
N ALA A 90 -2.10 2.33 -6.58
CA ALA A 90 -2.82 2.13 -7.83
C ALA A 90 -3.16 0.65 -8.02
N ARG A 91 -4.36 0.38 -8.53
CA ARG A 91 -4.82 -0.98 -8.83
C ARG A 91 -4.02 -1.56 -10.00
N ARG A 92 -3.28 -2.63 -9.76
CA ARG A 92 -2.48 -3.38 -10.75
C ARG A 92 -3.25 -4.55 -11.34
N VAL A 93 -4.06 -5.26 -10.54
CA VAL A 93 -4.84 -6.42 -10.97
C VAL A 93 -6.32 -6.25 -10.65
N VAL A 94 -7.16 -6.58 -11.64
CA VAL A 94 -8.60 -6.80 -11.47
C VAL A 94 -8.87 -8.29 -11.77
N PRO A 95 -9.23 -9.09 -10.76
CA PRO A 95 -9.47 -10.51 -10.98
C PRO A 95 -10.73 -10.69 -11.83
N PRO A 96 -10.74 -11.57 -12.85
CA PRO A 96 -11.92 -11.82 -13.68
C PRO A 96 -13.07 -12.45 -12.86
N ASN A 97 -12.73 -13.19 -11.81
CA ASN A 97 -13.67 -13.75 -10.84
C ASN A 97 -13.19 -13.36 -9.43
N PRO A 98 -13.60 -12.19 -8.91
CA PRO A 98 -13.22 -11.76 -7.57
C PRO A 98 -13.69 -12.76 -6.52
N VAL A 99 -12.78 -13.21 -5.65
CA VAL A 99 -13.11 -14.13 -4.58
C VAL A 99 -13.78 -13.39 -3.43
N HIS A 100 -14.81 -14.01 -2.86
CA HIS A 100 -15.38 -13.57 -1.60
C HIS A 100 -14.58 -14.18 -0.44
N VAL A 101 -14.32 -13.41 0.61
CA VAL A 101 -13.50 -13.79 1.78
C VAL A 101 -13.94 -15.11 2.44
N ASP A 102 -15.23 -15.44 2.39
CA ASP A 102 -15.75 -16.70 2.94
C ASP A 102 -15.38 -17.95 2.11
N GLN A 103 -14.89 -17.77 0.89
CA GLN A 103 -14.38 -18.85 0.04
C GLN A 103 -12.92 -19.20 0.37
N LEU A 104 -12.25 -18.40 1.21
CA LEU A 104 -10.85 -18.62 1.59
C LEU A 104 -10.70 -19.66 2.72
N PRO A 105 -9.53 -20.33 2.80
CA PRO A 105 -9.15 -21.12 3.95
C PRO A 105 -9.27 -20.33 5.28
N PRO A 106 -9.62 -20.98 6.41
CA PRO A 106 -9.93 -20.29 7.67
C PRO A 106 -8.86 -19.32 8.17
N ASP A 107 -7.59 -19.71 8.09
CA ASP A 107 -6.43 -18.92 8.50
C ASP A 107 -6.30 -17.62 7.68
N ILE A 108 -6.41 -17.70 6.36
CA ILE A 108 -6.35 -16.53 5.48
C ILE A 108 -7.61 -15.67 5.66
N ARG A 109 -8.79 -16.30 5.71
CA ARG A 109 -10.08 -15.62 5.90
C ARG A 109 -10.09 -14.76 7.16
N ASP A 110 -9.60 -15.31 8.28
CA ASP A 110 -9.61 -14.61 9.56
C ASP A 110 -8.60 -13.45 9.56
N GLY A 111 -7.46 -13.60 8.88
CA GLY A 111 -6.51 -12.52 8.61
C GLY A 111 -7.14 -11.38 7.78
N CYS A 112 -7.74 -11.71 6.63
CA CYS A 112 -8.39 -10.72 5.75
C CYS A 112 -9.50 -9.93 6.47
N LYS A 113 -10.24 -10.58 7.38
CA LYS A 113 -11.36 -9.94 8.10
C LYS A 113 -10.94 -8.92 9.16
N LYS A 114 -9.64 -8.84 9.52
CA LYS A 114 -9.12 -7.87 10.50
C LYS A 114 -9.26 -6.43 10.02
N TYR A 115 -9.11 -6.20 8.72
CA TYR A 115 -9.21 -4.89 8.11
C TYR A 115 -10.37 -4.85 7.11
N ARG A 116 -11.13 -3.76 7.13
CA ARG A 116 -12.19 -3.49 6.17
C ARG A 116 -12.12 -2.06 5.69
N MET A 117 -12.20 -1.87 4.37
CA MET A 117 -12.31 -0.54 3.78
C MET A 117 -13.74 -0.28 3.33
N PRO A 118 -14.27 0.95 3.48
CA PRO A 118 -15.61 1.32 3.05
C PRO A 118 -15.68 1.67 1.56
N ILE A 119 -14.91 0.99 0.71
CA ILE A 119 -14.83 1.26 -0.74
C ILE A 119 -14.97 -0.05 -1.51
N ALA A 120 -15.55 -0.03 -2.70
CA ALA A 120 -15.61 -1.21 -3.57
C ALA A 120 -14.34 -1.30 -4.43
N PHE A 121 -13.55 -2.36 -4.29
CA PHE A 121 -12.29 -2.50 -5.04
C PHE A 121 -12.48 -2.57 -6.55
N ALA A 122 -13.63 -3.06 -7.02
CA ALA A 122 -13.97 -3.05 -8.44
C ALA A 122 -14.09 -1.63 -9.03
N ALA A 123 -14.49 -0.64 -8.23
CA ALA A 123 -14.69 0.75 -8.68
C ALA A 123 -13.52 1.68 -8.35
N ALA A 124 -12.67 1.33 -7.39
CA ALA A 124 -11.57 2.16 -6.94
C ALA A 124 -10.28 1.84 -7.72
N GLU A 125 -9.91 2.67 -8.70
CA GLU A 125 -8.62 2.57 -9.38
C GLU A 125 -7.44 2.96 -8.49
N ARG A 126 -7.68 3.86 -7.54
CA ARG A 126 -6.71 4.34 -6.55
C ARG A 126 -7.29 4.27 -5.16
N VAL A 127 -6.43 4.00 -4.19
CA VAL A 127 -6.78 3.89 -2.78
C VAL A 127 -5.64 4.49 -1.95
N GLN A 128 -5.97 4.99 -0.77
CA GLN A 128 -4.97 5.29 0.25
C GLN A 128 -5.36 4.68 1.59
N PRO A 129 -4.60 3.70 2.11
CA PRO A 129 -4.89 3.08 3.40
C PRO A 129 -4.93 4.07 4.56
N ILE A 130 -4.09 5.10 4.50
CA ILE A 130 -3.99 6.15 5.53
C ILE A 130 -5.25 7.02 5.66
N ASP A 131 -6.12 7.05 4.63
CA ASP A 131 -7.44 7.68 4.74
C ASP A 131 -8.39 6.91 5.69
N PHE A 132 -8.13 5.62 5.93
CA PHE A 132 -9.04 4.71 6.65
C PHE A 132 -8.45 4.18 7.96
N PHE A 133 -7.13 4.08 8.06
CA PHE A 133 -6.44 3.42 9.15
C PHE A 133 -5.33 4.28 9.74
N LYS A 134 -4.94 3.96 10.99
CA LYS A 134 -3.64 4.41 11.49
C LYS A 134 -2.57 3.57 10.80
N CYS A 135 -1.76 4.20 9.95
CA CYS A 135 -0.70 3.53 9.21
C CYS A 135 0.69 3.86 9.76
N ALA A 136 1.65 3.02 9.41
CA ALA A 136 3.09 3.26 9.53
C ALA A 136 3.75 3.07 8.15
N CYS A 137 4.92 3.67 7.97
CA CYS A 137 5.77 3.50 6.79
C CYS A 137 7.24 3.55 7.23
N TRP A 138 8.15 2.99 6.45
CA TRP A 138 9.56 2.90 6.84
C TRP A 138 10.24 4.24 7.08
N TYR A 139 9.86 5.27 6.33
CA TYR A 139 10.39 6.64 6.46
C TYR A 139 9.45 7.56 7.25
N GLU A 140 8.83 7.06 8.33
CA GLU A 140 7.83 7.78 9.15
C GLU A 140 8.36 9.10 9.73
N GLU A 141 9.64 9.15 10.15
CA GLU A 141 10.22 10.33 10.81
C GLU A 141 10.23 11.60 9.95
N GLY A 142 10.11 11.47 8.62
CA GLY A 142 10.06 12.60 7.67
C GLY A 142 8.73 12.73 6.92
N ARG A 143 7.70 11.95 7.24
CA ARG A 143 6.43 11.97 6.49
C ARG A 143 5.37 12.81 7.20
N ASP A 144 5.29 14.08 6.81
CA ASP A 144 4.28 15.01 7.33
C ASP A 144 3.02 15.09 6.45
N ALA A 145 3.08 14.54 5.23
CA ALA A 145 1.98 14.57 4.27
C ALA A 145 1.85 13.28 3.44
N TYR A 146 0.69 13.10 2.81
CA TYR A 146 0.43 12.05 1.83
C TYR A 146 -0.52 12.55 0.73
N LEU A 147 -0.48 11.90 -0.43
CA LEU A 147 -1.36 12.19 -1.57
C LEU A 147 -2.59 11.32 -1.44
N ALA A 148 -3.77 11.94 -1.36
CA ALA A 148 -5.04 11.24 -1.23
C ALA A 148 -5.36 10.42 -2.48
N ALA A 149 -6.34 9.52 -2.39
CA ALA A 149 -6.71 8.62 -3.48
C ALA A 149 -7.15 9.31 -4.79
N ASP A 150 -7.51 10.60 -4.76
CA ASP A 150 -7.80 11.37 -5.98
C ASP A 150 -6.54 11.68 -6.81
N GLY A 151 -5.36 11.45 -6.25
CA GLY A 151 -4.06 11.67 -6.87
C GLY A 151 -3.73 13.14 -7.11
N VAL A 152 -4.43 14.07 -6.47
CA VAL A 152 -4.16 15.51 -6.57
C VAL A 152 -4.20 16.23 -5.22
N THR A 153 -4.93 15.72 -4.23
CA THR A 153 -5.03 16.37 -2.92
C THR A 153 -3.93 15.86 -2.00
N VAL A 154 -3.07 16.75 -1.53
CA VAL A 154 -2.07 16.45 -0.49
C VAL A 154 -2.66 16.82 0.86
N ARG A 155 -2.61 15.87 1.81
CA ARG A 155 -3.16 16.00 3.16
C ARG A 155 -2.07 15.81 4.21
N PRO A 156 -2.21 16.42 5.40
CA PRO A 156 -1.35 16.12 6.52
C PRO A 156 -1.53 14.67 6.97
N VAL A 157 -0.43 14.02 7.34
CA VAL A 157 -0.50 12.77 8.11
C VAL A 157 -1.17 13.08 9.46
N ARG A 158 -2.08 12.21 9.88
CA ARG A 158 -2.82 12.40 11.13
C ARG A 158 -1.86 12.48 12.33
N GLY A 159 -1.92 13.58 13.07
CA GLY A 159 -1.02 13.89 14.18
C GLY A 159 0.21 14.72 13.81
N HIS A 160 0.38 15.08 12.52
CA HIS A 160 1.46 15.93 12.00
C HIS A 160 0.90 17.24 11.40
N GLU A 161 -0.35 17.60 11.73
CA GLU A 161 -1.03 18.76 11.15
C GLU A 161 -0.30 20.09 11.46
N ASP A 162 0.43 20.17 12.57
CA ASP A 162 1.23 21.33 12.98
C ASP A 162 2.46 21.55 12.10
N ARG A 163 2.96 20.51 11.44
CA ARG A 163 4.14 20.55 10.54
C ARG A 163 3.75 20.73 9.08
N PHE A 164 2.48 20.53 8.76
CA PHE A 164 2.01 20.47 7.38
C PHE A 164 2.29 21.77 6.60
N THR A 165 2.05 22.93 7.21
CA THR A 165 2.32 24.22 6.56
C THR A 165 3.80 24.37 6.19
N ASP A 166 4.71 24.00 7.09
CA ASP A 166 6.16 24.09 6.84
C ASP A 166 6.58 23.11 5.74
N PHE A 167 6.05 21.89 5.76
CA PHE A 167 6.22 20.93 4.68
C PHE A 167 5.79 21.51 3.32
N VAL A 168 4.60 22.12 3.24
CA VAL A 168 4.09 22.69 1.98
C VAL A 168 4.98 23.83 1.47
N LEU A 169 5.49 24.68 2.37
CA LEU A 169 6.42 25.75 2.02
C LEU A 169 7.73 25.20 1.46
N CYS A 170 8.36 24.25 2.16
CA CYS A 170 9.57 23.58 1.70
C CYS A 170 9.36 22.87 0.36
N PHE A 171 8.27 22.11 0.21
CA PHE A 171 7.98 21.37 -1.02
C PHE A 171 7.78 22.29 -2.23
N ARG A 172 7.12 23.43 -2.05
CA ARG A 172 6.96 24.45 -3.10
C ARG A 172 8.28 25.12 -3.49
N GLU A 173 9.19 25.29 -2.54
CA GLU A 173 10.52 25.87 -2.81
C GLU A 173 11.45 24.88 -3.52
N GLU A 174 11.48 23.62 -3.05
CA GLU A 174 12.38 22.59 -3.56
C GLU A 174 11.89 21.98 -4.89
N SER A 175 10.57 21.89 -5.09
CA SER A 175 9.96 21.21 -6.24
C SER A 175 8.71 21.95 -6.75
N PRO A 176 8.85 23.19 -7.24
CA PRO A 176 7.72 24.05 -7.63
C PRO A 176 6.85 23.45 -8.75
N ASP A 177 7.46 22.81 -9.75
CA ASP A 177 6.74 22.19 -10.87
C ASP A 177 5.90 20.98 -10.44
N GLU A 178 6.36 20.22 -9.44
CA GLU A 178 5.59 19.13 -8.85
C GLU A 178 4.50 19.66 -7.94
N ALA A 179 4.82 20.64 -7.07
CA ALA A 179 3.85 21.28 -6.19
C ALA A 179 2.67 21.89 -6.96
N ALA A 180 2.91 22.43 -8.17
CA ALA A 180 1.87 22.98 -9.04
C ALA A 180 0.83 21.95 -9.52
N LYS A 181 1.12 20.65 -9.41
CA LYS A 181 0.19 19.56 -9.78
C LYS A 181 -0.78 19.23 -8.63
N TYR A 182 -0.51 19.70 -7.43
CA TYR A 182 -1.22 19.30 -6.22
C TYR A 182 -2.03 20.43 -5.61
N ARG A 183 -3.10 20.04 -4.91
CA ARG A 183 -3.90 20.89 -4.03
C ARG A 183 -3.59 20.52 -2.59
N PHE A 184 -3.09 21.47 -1.80
CA PHE A 184 -2.74 21.24 -0.40
C PHE A 184 -3.95 21.53 0.50
N GLU A 185 -4.42 20.52 1.25
CA GLU A 185 -5.65 20.64 2.03
C GLU A 185 -5.53 21.69 3.14
N GLY A 186 -6.44 22.68 3.16
CA GLY A 186 -6.45 23.72 4.18
C GLY A 186 -5.37 24.80 4.00
N ILE A 187 -4.56 24.73 2.94
CA ILE A 187 -3.65 25.80 2.53
C ILE A 187 -4.29 26.51 1.34
N ASP A 188 -4.70 27.76 1.53
CA ASP A 188 -5.16 28.58 0.40
C ASP A 188 -3.97 28.81 -0.55
N ASP A 189 -4.14 28.44 -1.82
CA ASP A 189 -3.16 28.71 -2.88
C ASP A 189 -3.05 30.22 -3.22
N GLY A 190 -3.89 31.06 -2.60
CA GLY A 190 -3.99 32.48 -2.89
C GLY A 190 -4.50 32.77 -4.31
N PRO A 191 -4.95 34.01 -4.60
CA PRO A 191 -5.24 34.45 -5.96
C PRO A 191 -3.99 34.67 -6.82
#